data_AF-A0A4R4ZGF7-F1
#
_entry.id   AF-A0A4R4ZGF7-F1
#
_cell.length_a   1.000
_cell.length_b   1.000
_cell.length_c   1.000
_cell.angle_alpha   90.00
_cell.angle_beta   90.00
_cell.angle_gamma   90.00
#
_symmetry.space_group_name_H-M   'P 1'
#
loop_
_entity.id
_entity.type
_entity.pdbx_description
1 polymer ?
#
loop_
_entity_poly.entity_id
_entity_poly.type
_entity_poly.pdbx_seq_one_letter_code
_entity_poly.pdbx_strand_id
1 'polypeptide(L)'
;MRTEGCSPPHEPDLSDSAERAAYHLVPVLLGGGVTAEQRDCCGRQGAVDFLLRYPDGREAALEVTSEAMPRARQLNSLLENKALPNPGNWTWSATVGDPRDLPELDARCERIILACEAAGIREPRYAYELWPANSDINWLMRSSVDMYGSPDLPKVSDGREVPFNVTPGSIGGGTSETLNEFGEVFQDLLGLENVQRHVAKLVRSGQTERHLFLVCGMTALPYSVFSALALRDVMPPTSPPLPVGVTHLWLMVEFSRWVFLVATEGMTRFERPAA
;
A
#
# COMPACT_ATOMS: atom_id res chain seq x y z
N MET A 1 -19.56 -29.37 -34.42
CA MET A 1 -18.41 -29.11 -33.53
C MET A 1 -17.49 -28.11 -34.22
N ARG A 2 -17.62 -26.82 -33.90
CA ARG A 2 -16.63 -25.82 -34.30
C ARG A 2 -15.71 -25.64 -33.10
N THR A 3 -14.45 -26.01 -33.28
CA THR A 3 -13.36 -25.62 -32.40
C THR A 3 -13.18 -24.11 -32.57
N GLU A 4 -13.66 -23.31 -31.62
CA GLU A 4 -13.23 -21.91 -31.52
C GLU A 4 -11.78 -21.93 -31.07
N GLY A 5 -10.88 -21.81 -32.06
CA GLY A 5 -9.46 -21.66 -31.83
C GLY A 5 -9.22 -20.33 -31.14
N CYS A 6 -8.62 -20.39 -29.96
CA CYS A 6 -7.88 -19.25 -29.40
C CYS A 6 -6.88 -18.81 -30.48
N SER A 7 -6.94 -17.54 -30.88
CA SER A 7 -5.93 -16.91 -31.73
C SER A 7 -4.50 -17.15 -31.18
N PRO A 8 -3.45 -17.09 -32.03
CA PRO A 8 -2.05 -17.20 -31.58
C PRO A 8 -1.75 -16.22 -30.44
N PRO A 9 -0.70 -16.46 -29.61
CA PRO A 9 -0.50 -15.73 -28.36
C PRO A 9 -0.42 -14.23 -28.67
N HIS A 10 -1.51 -13.53 -28.37
CA HIS A 10 -1.49 -12.09 -28.26
C HIS A 10 -0.46 -11.77 -27.18
N GLU A 11 0.33 -10.71 -27.38
CA GLU A 11 1.09 -10.11 -26.28
C GLU A 11 0.13 -9.97 -25.08
N PRO A 12 0.57 -10.35 -23.87
CA PRO A 12 -0.29 -10.30 -22.71
C PRO A 12 -0.75 -8.85 -22.50
N ASP A 13 -2.04 -8.67 -22.24
CA ASP A 13 -2.62 -7.37 -21.91
C ASP A 13 -2.25 -7.06 -20.46
N LEU A 14 -1.07 -6.44 -20.28
CA LEU A 14 -0.47 -6.09 -18.98
C LEU A 14 -0.68 -4.61 -18.65
N SER A 15 -1.94 -4.16 -18.73
CA SER A 15 -2.31 -2.78 -18.39
C SER A 15 -2.12 -2.47 -16.89
N ASP A 16 -2.28 -3.47 -16.02
CA ASP A 16 -1.96 -3.38 -14.59
C ASP A 16 -0.45 -3.45 -14.33
N SER A 17 0.08 -2.50 -13.55
CA SER A 17 1.52 -2.38 -13.29
C SER A 17 2.06 -3.49 -12.37
N ALA A 18 1.24 -4.01 -11.46
CA ALA A 18 1.60 -5.13 -10.59
C ALA A 18 1.66 -6.43 -11.40
N GLU A 19 0.68 -6.68 -12.27
CA GLU A 19 0.69 -7.84 -13.18
C GLU A 19 1.89 -7.79 -14.11
N ARG A 20 2.20 -6.63 -14.68
CA ARG A 20 3.40 -6.43 -15.50
C ARG A 20 4.68 -6.73 -14.73
N ALA A 21 4.77 -6.26 -13.48
CA ALA A 21 5.92 -6.55 -12.63
C ALA A 21 6.06 -8.04 -12.34
N ALA A 22 4.96 -8.72 -11.97
CA ALA A 22 4.98 -10.15 -11.69
C ALA A 22 5.35 -10.99 -12.93
N TYR A 23 4.78 -10.65 -14.09
CA TYR A 23 5.04 -11.32 -15.37
C TYR A 23 6.54 -11.31 -15.73
N HIS A 24 7.23 -10.20 -15.50
CA HIS A 24 8.65 -10.08 -15.80
C HIS A 24 9.57 -10.61 -14.69
N LEU A 25 9.23 -10.34 -13.42
CA LEU A 25 10.11 -10.64 -12.29
C LEU A 25 10.08 -12.11 -11.90
N VAL A 26 8.88 -12.71 -11.75
CA VAL A 26 8.76 -14.06 -11.20
C VAL A 26 9.51 -15.10 -12.04
N PRO A 27 9.36 -15.17 -13.38
CA PRO A 27 10.09 -16.16 -14.18
C PRO A 27 11.61 -15.94 -14.17
N VAL A 28 12.05 -14.68 -14.20
CA VAL A 28 13.47 -14.32 -14.16
C VAL A 28 14.10 -14.73 -12.82
N LEU A 29 13.42 -14.48 -11.71
CA LEU A 29 13.92 -14.77 -10.37
C LEU A 29 13.87 -16.26 -10.01
N LEU A 30 12.88 -17.00 -10.52
CA LEU A 30 12.89 -18.47 -10.46
C LEU A 30 14.00 -19.08 -11.33
N GLY A 31 14.39 -18.37 -12.39
CA GLY A 31 15.47 -18.76 -13.29
C GLY A 31 15.15 -20.03 -14.07
N GLY A 32 16.18 -20.70 -14.57
CA GLY A 32 16.07 -22.03 -15.15
C GLY A 32 15.22 -22.14 -16.43
N GLY A 33 14.83 -21.03 -17.06
CA GLY A 33 13.97 -21.05 -18.26
C GLY A 33 12.47 -21.14 -17.96
N VAL A 34 12.05 -20.80 -16.74
CA VAL A 34 10.63 -20.63 -16.40
C VAL A 34 10.02 -19.51 -17.27
N THR A 35 8.78 -19.70 -17.72
CA THR A 35 8.02 -18.67 -18.45
C THR A 35 6.64 -18.47 -17.81
N ALA A 36 6.05 -17.28 -17.98
CA ALA A 36 4.69 -16.97 -17.54
C ALA A 36 3.76 -16.88 -18.76
N GLU A 37 2.57 -17.46 -18.65
CA GLU A 37 1.50 -17.38 -19.65
C GLU A 37 0.26 -16.75 -19.00
N GLN A 38 -0.26 -15.65 -19.54
CA GLN A 38 -1.48 -15.02 -19.03
C GLN A 38 -2.68 -15.94 -19.26
N ARG A 39 -3.50 -16.16 -18.22
CA ARG A 39 -4.65 -17.07 -18.24
C ARG A 39 -5.98 -16.37 -17.96
N ASP A 40 -5.98 -15.30 -17.17
CA ASP A 40 -7.15 -14.42 -16.98
C ASP A 40 -7.28 -13.45 -18.16
N CYS A 41 -7.60 -14.01 -19.33
CA CYS A 41 -7.83 -13.25 -20.56
C CYS A 41 -9.11 -13.75 -21.25
N CYS A 42 -9.66 -12.91 -22.13
CA CYS A 42 -10.81 -13.25 -22.97
C CYS A 42 -12.10 -13.64 -22.20
N GLY A 43 -12.34 -13.04 -21.03
CA GLY A 43 -13.60 -13.22 -20.28
C GLY A 43 -13.73 -14.53 -19.51
N ARG A 44 -12.64 -15.28 -19.33
CA ARG A 44 -12.63 -16.50 -18.51
C ARG A 44 -12.81 -16.16 -17.03
N GLN A 45 -13.96 -16.50 -16.45
CA GLN A 45 -14.18 -16.30 -15.03
C GLN A 45 -13.47 -17.34 -14.18
N GLY A 46 -12.76 -16.89 -13.14
CA GLY A 46 -12.14 -17.76 -12.14
C GLY A 46 -10.81 -18.40 -12.55
N ALA A 47 -10.24 -17.99 -13.69
CA ALA A 47 -8.87 -18.32 -14.05
C ALA A 47 -7.88 -17.59 -13.13
N VAL A 48 -6.67 -18.16 -13.04
CA VAL A 48 -5.55 -17.45 -12.42
C VAL A 48 -4.96 -16.42 -13.36
N ASP A 49 -4.32 -15.39 -12.84
CA ASP A 49 -3.74 -14.34 -13.69
C ASP A 49 -2.68 -14.92 -14.62
N PHE A 50 -1.78 -15.77 -14.08
CA PHE A 50 -0.74 -16.44 -14.85
C PHE A 50 -0.57 -17.92 -14.51
N LEU A 51 -0.12 -18.67 -15.52
CA LEU A 51 0.42 -20.01 -15.37
C LEU A 51 1.93 -19.96 -15.62
N LEU A 52 2.71 -20.41 -14.64
CA LEU A 52 4.15 -20.57 -14.78
C LEU A 52 4.44 -21.94 -15.39
N ARG A 53 5.33 -21.98 -16.38
CA ARG A 53 5.75 -23.19 -17.08
C ARG A 53 7.22 -23.44 -16.84
N TYR A 54 7.54 -24.59 -16.26
CA TYR A 54 8.91 -25.05 -16.07
C TYR A 54 9.39 -25.85 -17.30
N PRO A 55 10.70 -25.87 -17.61
CA PRO A 55 11.24 -26.62 -18.74
C PRO A 55 11.03 -28.14 -18.64
N ASP A 56 10.87 -28.66 -17.42
CA ASP A 56 10.58 -30.07 -17.15
C ASP A 56 9.10 -30.43 -17.37
N GLY A 57 8.28 -29.47 -17.80
CA GLY A 57 6.84 -29.64 -18.05
C GLY A 57 5.97 -29.45 -16.81
N ARG A 58 6.54 -29.18 -15.62
CA ARG A 58 5.74 -28.80 -14.46
C ARG A 58 5.08 -27.44 -14.68
N GLU A 59 3.92 -27.25 -14.05
CA GLU A 59 3.17 -26.00 -14.06
C GLU A 59 2.93 -25.52 -12.63
N ALA A 60 2.88 -24.20 -12.47
CA ALA A 60 2.48 -23.56 -11.23
C ALA A 60 1.47 -22.44 -11.50
N ALA A 61 0.58 -22.18 -10.56
CA ALA A 61 -0.36 -21.06 -10.65
C ALA A 61 0.25 -19.80 -10.02
N LEU A 62 -0.01 -18.64 -10.63
CA LEU A 62 0.41 -17.33 -10.11
C LEU A 62 -0.78 -16.36 -10.12
N GLU A 63 -1.08 -15.81 -8.95
CA GLU A 63 -2.00 -14.69 -8.76
C GLU A 63 -1.21 -13.46 -8.35
N VAL A 64 -1.70 -12.31 -8.78
CA VAL A 64 -1.11 -11.00 -8.52
C VAL A 64 -2.14 -10.13 -7.84
N THR A 65 -1.70 -9.45 -6.79
CA THR A 65 -2.53 -8.45 -6.14
C THR A 65 -1.69 -7.30 -5.63
N SER A 66 -2.28 -6.12 -5.59
CA SER A 66 -1.67 -4.93 -5.01
C SER A 66 -2.50 -4.44 -3.84
N GLU A 67 -1.82 -4.18 -2.73
CA GLU A 67 -2.44 -3.60 -1.55
C GLU A 67 -1.90 -2.19 -1.33
N ALA A 68 -2.84 -1.32 -1.00
CA ALA A 68 -2.68 -0.09 -0.24
C ALA A 68 -3.65 -0.22 0.94
N MET A 69 -3.33 0.29 2.15
CA MET A 69 -4.24 0.12 3.30
C MET A 69 -5.66 0.51 2.88
N PRO A 70 -6.69 -0.36 3.05
CA PRO A 70 -8.06 -0.08 2.63
C PRO A 70 -8.56 1.29 3.14
N ARG A 71 -8.10 1.70 4.32
CA ARG A 71 -8.36 3.03 4.90
C ARG A 71 -7.68 4.17 4.15
N ALA A 72 -6.44 4.03 3.70
CA ALA A 72 -5.75 5.03 2.89
C ALA A 72 -6.36 5.15 1.49
N ARG A 73 -6.80 4.04 0.87
CA ARG A 73 -7.58 4.06 -0.38
C ARG A 73 -8.93 4.74 -0.21
N GLN A 74 -9.67 4.41 0.85
CA GLN A 74 -10.93 5.07 1.18
C GLN A 74 -10.73 6.57 1.41
N LEU A 75 -9.70 6.94 2.16
CA LEU A 75 -9.39 8.35 2.43
C LEU A 75 -8.95 9.09 1.16
N ASN A 76 -8.08 8.52 0.34
CA ASN A 76 -7.69 9.11 -0.95
C ASN A 76 -8.92 9.35 -1.83
N SER A 77 -9.82 8.38 -1.94
CA SER A 77 -11.08 8.53 -2.69
C SER A 77 -11.97 9.65 -2.11
N LEU A 78 -12.00 9.82 -0.78
CA LEU A 78 -12.72 10.92 -0.13
C LEU A 78 -12.05 12.29 -0.34
N LEU A 79 -10.74 12.34 -0.50
CA LEU A 79 -9.94 13.56 -0.67
C LEU A 79 -9.84 14.02 -2.12
N GLU A 80 -9.92 13.13 -3.11
CA GLU A 80 -9.85 13.46 -4.55
C GLU A 80 -10.84 14.56 -4.98
N ASN A 81 -11.95 14.71 -4.26
CA ASN A 81 -13.00 15.69 -4.56
C ASN A 81 -13.21 16.72 -3.44
N LYS A 82 -12.30 16.82 -2.46
CA LYS A 82 -12.52 17.63 -1.27
C LYS A 82 -11.32 18.52 -0.94
N ALA A 83 -11.50 19.82 -1.10
CA ALA A 83 -10.62 20.84 -0.55
C ALA A 83 -11.21 21.34 0.77
N LEU A 84 -10.43 21.27 1.85
CA LEU A 84 -10.84 21.86 3.13
C LEU A 84 -10.48 23.36 3.19
N PRO A 85 -11.27 24.18 3.91
CA PRO A 85 -11.00 25.60 4.05
C PRO A 85 -9.71 25.84 4.83
N ASN A 86 -8.99 26.91 4.44
CA ASN A 86 -7.77 27.35 5.10
C ASN A 86 -7.93 28.82 5.51
N PRO A 87 -8.70 29.13 6.58
CA PRO A 87 -9.13 30.50 6.91
C PRO A 87 -8.02 31.40 7.48
N GLY A 88 -6.89 30.82 7.88
CA GLY A 88 -5.80 31.53 8.54
C GLY A 88 -4.82 32.18 7.57
N ASN A 89 -3.81 32.85 8.09
CA ASN A 89 -2.74 33.47 7.31
C ASN A 89 -1.64 32.48 6.91
N TRP A 90 -1.60 31.30 7.53
CA TRP A 90 -0.56 30.31 7.25
C TRP A 90 -1.04 29.26 6.25
N THR A 91 -0.08 28.56 5.66
CA THR A 91 -0.38 27.32 4.94
C THR A 91 -0.50 26.19 5.94
N TRP A 92 -1.62 25.49 5.92
CA TRP A 92 -1.89 24.38 6.82
C TRP A 92 -1.87 23.06 6.08
N SER A 93 -1.39 22.03 6.76
CA SER A 93 -1.51 20.64 6.31
C SER A 93 -1.95 19.74 7.45
N ALA A 94 -2.54 18.61 7.10
CA ALA A 94 -2.89 17.57 8.04
C ALA A 94 -2.65 16.18 7.47
N THR A 95 -2.37 15.26 8.36
CA THR A 95 -2.42 13.83 8.07
C THR A 95 -3.58 13.20 8.85
N VAL A 96 -4.31 12.27 8.24
CA VAL A 96 -5.47 11.60 8.86
C VAL A 96 -5.26 10.08 8.84
N GLY A 97 -5.09 9.47 10.02
CA GLY A 97 -4.86 8.02 10.13
C GLY A 97 -6.13 7.15 10.01
N ASP A 98 -7.29 7.67 10.38
CA ASP A 98 -8.60 7.00 10.31
C ASP A 98 -9.59 7.82 9.49
N PRO A 99 -10.15 7.29 8.38
CA PRO A 99 -11.13 7.98 7.55
C PRO A 99 -12.36 8.48 8.31
N ARG A 100 -12.70 7.88 9.47
CA ARG A 100 -13.81 8.30 10.32
C ARG A 100 -13.63 9.67 10.94
N ASP A 101 -12.39 10.16 11.06
CA ASP A 101 -12.09 11.47 11.62
C ASP A 101 -12.19 12.58 10.57
N LEU A 102 -12.25 12.26 9.27
CA LEU A 102 -12.30 13.27 8.21
C LEU A 102 -13.55 14.18 8.28
N PRO A 103 -14.78 13.67 8.55
CA PRO A 103 -15.94 14.54 8.71
C PRO A 103 -15.83 15.48 9.92
N GLU A 104 -15.27 15.00 11.03
CA GLU A 104 -15.03 15.82 12.22
C GLU A 104 -13.93 16.85 11.96
N LEU A 105 -12.86 16.49 11.24
CA LEU A 105 -11.82 17.44 10.81
C LEU A 105 -12.42 18.55 9.95
N ASP A 106 -13.24 18.20 8.95
CA ASP A 106 -13.93 19.19 8.11
C ASP A 106 -14.77 20.17 8.95
N ALA A 107 -15.55 19.65 9.91
CA ALA A 107 -16.39 20.47 10.79
C ALA A 107 -15.63 21.36 11.80
N ARG A 108 -14.33 21.08 12.03
CA ARG A 108 -13.53 21.70 13.11
C ARG A 108 -12.32 22.47 12.62
N CYS A 109 -11.80 22.16 11.43
CA CYS A 109 -10.51 22.65 10.94
C CYS A 109 -10.40 24.18 10.99
N GLU A 110 -11.47 24.90 10.63
CA GLU A 110 -11.49 26.36 10.65
C GLU A 110 -11.20 26.92 12.06
N ARG A 111 -11.89 26.39 13.08
CA ARG A 111 -11.75 26.83 14.48
C ARG A 111 -10.40 26.43 15.06
N ILE A 112 -9.90 25.24 14.71
CA ILE A 112 -8.57 24.78 15.12
C ILE A 112 -7.48 25.70 14.56
N ILE A 113 -7.53 25.97 13.26
CA ILE A 113 -6.57 26.83 12.55
C ILE A 113 -6.52 28.22 13.20
N LEU A 114 -7.67 28.87 13.33
CA LEU A 114 -7.74 30.23 13.87
C LEU A 114 -7.30 30.31 15.34
N ALA A 115 -7.64 29.31 16.15
CA ALA A 115 -7.20 29.24 17.54
C ALA A 115 -5.67 29.07 17.66
N CYS A 116 -5.08 28.23 16.81
CA CYS A 116 -3.64 28.00 16.81
C CYS A 116 -2.86 29.21 16.31
N GLU A 117 -3.32 29.87 15.24
CA GLU A 117 -2.67 31.09 14.76
C GLU A 117 -2.76 32.24 15.77
N ALA A 118 -3.91 32.43 16.42
CA ALA A 118 -4.09 33.45 17.45
C ALA A 118 -3.14 33.25 18.65
N ALA A 119 -2.78 32.00 18.95
CA ALA A 119 -1.82 31.63 19.99
C ALA A 119 -0.38 31.53 19.48
N GLY A 120 -0.13 31.68 18.17
CA GLY A 120 1.20 31.51 17.58
C GLY A 120 1.70 30.06 17.56
N ILE A 121 0.80 29.08 17.58
CA ILE A 121 1.13 27.65 17.67
C ILE A 121 1.13 27.00 16.28
N ARG A 122 2.29 26.48 15.86
CA ARG A 122 2.45 25.76 14.59
C ARG A 122 1.97 24.31 14.65
N GLU A 123 2.09 23.67 15.82
CA GLU A 123 1.82 22.26 16.02
C GLU A 123 0.76 22.09 17.11
N PRO A 124 -0.53 21.89 16.75
CA PRO A 124 -1.61 21.79 17.71
C PRO A 124 -1.42 20.65 18.72
N ARG A 125 -0.65 19.60 18.36
CA ARG A 125 -0.26 18.51 19.27
C ARG A 125 0.53 18.96 20.50
N TYR A 126 1.10 20.17 20.46
CA TYR A 126 1.80 20.79 21.58
C TYR A 126 1.03 21.97 22.19
N ALA A 127 -0.24 22.18 21.80
CA ALA A 127 -1.09 23.27 22.30
C ALA A 127 -1.66 22.97 23.70
N TYR A 128 -0.79 22.60 24.65
CA TYR A 128 -1.19 22.22 26.00
C TYR A 128 -1.94 23.35 26.74
N GLU A 129 -1.61 24.61 26.45
CA GLU A 129 -2.32 25.77 27.00
C GLU A 129 -3.76 25.90 26.52
N LEU A 130 -4.08 25.41 25.31
CA LEU A 130 -5.44 25.47 24.74
C LEU A 130 -6.28 24.26 25.14
N TRP A 131 -5.64 23.14 25.47
CA TRP A 131 -6.29 21.85 25.67
C TRP A 131 -7.44 21.82 26.70
N PRO A 132 -7.36 22.46 27.89
CA PRO A 132 -8.44 22.38 28.88
C PRO A 132 -9.67 23.21 28.48
N ALA A 133 -9.47 24.27 27.68
CA ALA A 133 -10.49 25.28 27.39
C ALA A 133 -11.07 25.18 25.97
N ASN A 134 -10.41 24.47 25.05
CA ASN A 134 -10.82 24.36 23.66
C ASN A 134 -11.21 22.91 23.31
N SER A 135 -12.51 22.69 23.10
CA SER A 135 -13.06 21.37 22.76
C SER A 135 -12.57 20.82 21.43
N ASP A 136 -12.23 21.67 20.46
CA ASP A 136 -11.73 21.23 19.16
C ASP A 136 -10.27 20.76 19.26
N ILE A 137 -9.43 21.45 20.05
CA ILE A 137 -8.07 20.99 20.37
C ILE A 137 -8.13 19.69 21.17
N ASN A 138 -9.04 19.56 22.14
CA ASN A 138 -9.19 18.32 22.90
C ASN A 138 -9.63 17.14 22.02
N TRP A 139 -10.52 17.38 21.05
CA TRP A 139 -10.86 16.37 20.04
C TRP A 139 -9.63 15.98 19.21
N LEU A 140 -8.89 16.98 18.70
CA LEU A 140 -7.70 16.75 17.86
C LEU A 140 -6.64 15.91 18.58
N MET A 141 -6.38 16.18 19.86
CA MET A 141 -5.44 15.41 20.68
C MET A 141 -5.83 13.93 20.89
N ARG A 142 -7.08 13.56 20.61
CA ARG A 142 -7.61 12.20 20.78
C ARG A 142 -7.95 11.54 19.44
N SER A 143 -7.86 12.26 18.33
CA SER A 143 -8.16 11.74 17.00
C SER A 143 -6.91 11.16 16.34
N SER A 144 -7.09 10.62 15.14
CA SER A 144 -5.99 10.16 14.29
C SER A 144 -5.34 11.27 13.45
N VAL A 145 -5.70 12.54 13.71
CA VAL A 145 -5.30 13.68 12.88
C VAL A 145 -4.09 14.37 13.49
N ASP A 146 -3.04 14.55 12.67
CA ASP A 146 -1.91 15.43 13.00
C ASP A 146 -1.91 16.65 12.08
N MET A 147 -1.81 17.85 12.64
CA MET A 147 -1.91 19.12 11.92
C MET A 147 -0.61 19.92 12.05
N TYR A 148 -0.24 20.65 10.98
CA TYR A 148 0.94 21.51 10.97
C TYR A 148 0.67 22.82 10.25
N GLY A 149 1.00 23.94 10.91
CA GLY A 149 0.94 25.29 10.39
C GLY A 149 2.31 25.77 9.93
N SER A 150 2.39 26.19 8.66
CA SER A 150 3.61 26.69 8.01
C SER A 150 3.47 28.18 7.69
N PRO A 151 3.85 29.10 8.62
CA PRO A 151 3.81 30.54 8.37
C PRO A 151 4.80 30.99 7.29
N ASP A 152 5.86 30.20 7.07
CA ASP A 152 6.96 30.52 6.16
C ASP A 152 6.65 30.09 4.71
N LEU A 153 5.54 29.38 4.47
CA LEU A 153 5.11 28.96 3.14
C LEU A 153 4.11 29.97 2.54
N PRO A 154 4.13 30.17 1.20
CA PRO A 154 3.23 31.10 0.55
C PRO A 154 1.77 30.64 0.69
N LYS A 155 0.92 31.56 1.16
CA LYS A 155 -0.53 31.36 1.28
C LYS A 155 -1.27 31.41 -0.06
N VAL A 156 -0.66 32.04 -1.05
CA VAL A 156 -1.18 32.21 -2.41
C VAL A 156 -0.17 31.66 -3.41
N SER A 157 -0.61 30.76 -4.29
CA SER A 157 0.16 30.23 -5.42
C SER A 157 -0.63 30.43 -6.71
N ASP A 158 0.00 30.94 -7.75
CA ASP A 158 -0.64 31.20 -9.06
C ASP A 158 -1.95 32.00 -8.96
N GLY A 159 -2.00 32.97 -8.05
CA GLY A 159 -3.17 33.83 -7.82
C GLY A 159 -4.35 33.15 -7.11
N ARG A 160 -4.17 31.96 -6.54
CA ARG A 160 -5.17 31.23 -5.76
C ARG A 160 -4.67 30.95 -4.35
N GLU A 161 -5.57 31.02 -3.36
CA GLU A 161 -5.25 30.59 -2.00
C GLU A 161 -4.95 29.09 -1.97
N VAL A 162 -3.90 28.72 -1.25
CA VAL A 162 -3.52 27.34 -1.03
C VAL A 162 -4.52 26.71 -0.05
N PRO A 163 -5.28 25.68 -0.49
CA PRO A 163 -6.25 25.02 0.38
C PRO A 163 -5.57 24.29 1.52
N PHE A 164 -6.36 23.90 2.53
CA PHE A 164 -5.85 23.11 3.64
C PHE A 164 -5.51 21.71 3.12
N ASN A 165 -4.22 21.38 3.08
CA ASN A 165 -3.74 20.16 2.45
C ASN A 165 -3.89 18.96 3.39
N VAL A 166 -4.84 18.08 3.12
CA VAL A 166 -5.03 16.86 3.90
C VAL A 166 -4.51 15.66 3.13
N THR A 167 -3.69 14.84 3.77
CA THR A 167 -3.18 13.59 3.23
C THR A 167 -3.49 12.43 4.17
N PRO A 168 -3.42 11.18 3.69
CA PRO A 168 -3.44 10.03 4.59
C PRO A 168 -2.31 10.08 5.61
N GLY A 169 -2.63 9.67 6.82
CA GLY A 169 -1.68 9.37 7.87
C GLY A 169 -0.66 8.34 7.42
N SER A 170 0.51 8.79 6.96
CA SER A 170 1.73 8.02 7.12
C SER A 170 2.15 8.17 8.57
N ILE A 171 2.36 7.07 9.29
CA ILE A 171 2.87 7.10 10.67
C ILE A 171 4.35 7.54 10.62
N GLY A 172 4.60 8.81 10.31
CA GLY A 172 5.92 9.41 10.40
C GLY A 172 6.29 9.55 11.88
N GLY A 173 7.18 8.68 12.34
CA GLY A 173 7.72 8.72 13.70
C GLY A 173 8.84 7.70 13.80
N GLY A 174 9.99 8.10 14.34
CA GLY A 174 11.11 7.19 14.58
C GLY A 174 10.62 5.98 15.38
N THR A 175 10.62 4.83 14.73
CA THR A 175 10.11 3.57 15.29
C THR A 175 11.11 2.46 14.99
N SER A 176 11.11 1.47 15.88
CA SER A 176 12.09 0.40 16.05
C SER A 176 12.80 -0.04 14.76
N GLU A 177 14.13 0.05 14.76
CA GLU A 177 15.00 -0.27 13.61
C GLU A 177 15.08 -1.76 13.26
N THR A 178 14.36 -2.62 13.98
CA THR A 178 14.58 -4.07 13.99
C THR A 178 13.66 -4.87 13.07
N LEU A 179 12.63 -4.25 12.46
CA LEU A 179 11.64 -4.95 11.60
C LEU A 179 10.93 -6.14 12.29
N ASN A 180 10.90 -6.19 13.62
CA ASN A 180 10.30 -7.30 14.37
C ASN A 180 8.79 -7.47 14.08
N GLU A 181 8.11 -6.40 13.68
CA GLU A 181 6.68 -6.39 13.34
C GLU A 181 6.41 -6.87 11.90
N PHE A 182 7.44 -7.18 11.11
CA PHE A 182 7.28 -7.54 9.69
C PHE A 182 6.35 -8.74 9.50
N GLY A 183 6.52 -9.81 10.27
CA GLY A 183 5.68 -11.00 10.16
C GLY A 183 4.20 -10.71 10.44
N GLU A 184 3.93 -9.93 11.50
CA GLU A 184 2.57 -9.59 11.94
C GLU A 184 1.87 -8.65 10.96
N VAL A 185 2.57 -7.61 10.48
CA VAL A 185 2.03 -6.66 9.49
C VAL A 185 1.61 -7.38 8.21
N PHE A 186 2.44 -8.29 7.72
CA PHE A 186 2.10 -9.05 6.51
C PHE A 186 1.03 -10.11 6.78
N GLN A 187 0.96 -10.68 7.99
CA GLN A 187 -0.16 -11.56 8.36
C GLN A 187 -1.51 -10.83 8.26
N ASP A 188 -1.58 -9.59 8.75
CA ASP A 188 -2.79 -8.76 8.67
C ASP A 188 -3.15 -8.43 7.21
N LEU A 189 -2.16 -8.03 6.40
CA LEU A 189 -2.37 -7.78 4.97
C LEU A 189 -2.85 -9.04 4.23
N LEU A 190 -2.26 -10.19 4.52
CA LEU A 190 -2.66 -11.45 3.91
C LEU A 190 -4.08 -11.85 4.32
N GLY A 191 -4.55 -11.42 5.50
CA GLY A 191 -5.92 -11.65 5.97
C GLY A 191 -7.01 -10.81 5.29
N LEU A 192 -6.64 -9.83 4.47
CA LEU A 192 -7.61 -8.96 3.79
C LEU A 192 -8.47 -9.74 2.79
N GLU A 193 -9.76 -9.40 2.71
CA GLU A 193 -10.74 -10.11 1.87
C GLU A 193 -10.32 -10.17 0.40
N ASN A 194 -9.78 -9.07 -0.13
CA ASN A 194 -9.31 -9.03 -1.51
C ASN A 194 -8.14 -9.99 -1.74
N VAL A 195 -7.13 -10.01 -0.86
CA VAL A 195 -6.03 -11.00 -0.92
C VAL A 195 -6.57 -12.43 -0.82
N GLN A 196 -7.50 -12.67 0.10
CA GLN A 196 -8.11 -14.00 0.28
C GLN A 196 -8.89 -14.47 -0.96
N ARG A 197 -9.48 -13.58 -1.75
CA ARG A 197 -10.09 -13.96 -3.05
C ARG A 197 -9.07 -14.49 -4.04
N HIS A 198 -7.88 -13.90 -4.12
CA HIS A 198 -6.77 -14.39 -4.95
C HIS A 198 -6.24 -15.73 -4.43
N VAL A 199 -6.07 -15.88 -3.11
CA VAL A 199 -5.74 -17.19 -2.51
C VAL A 199 -6.76 -18.26 -2.89
N ALA A 200 -8.05 -17.93 -2.86
CA ALA A 200 -9.09 -18.86 -3.28
C ALA A 200 -9.02 -19.22 -4.78
N LYS A 201 -8.63 -18.29 -5.66
CA LYS A 201 -8.35 -18.59 -7.08
C LYS A 201 -7.17 -19.56 -7.21
N LEU A 202 -6.06 -19.34 -6.49
CA LEU A 202 -4.92 -20.26 -6.47
C LEU A 202 -5.30 -21.66 -6.03
N VAL A 203 -6.09 -21.80 -4.96
CA VAL A 203 -6.55 -23.11 -4.49
C VAL A 203 -7.42 -23.81 -5.54
N ARG A 204 -8.34 -23.07 -6.19
CA ARG A 204 -9.19 -23.62 -7.26
C ARG A 204 -8.42 -24.03 -8.51
N SER A 205 -7.24 -23.47 -8.77
CA SER A 205 -6.42 -23.85 -9.92
C SER A 205 -6.01 -25.33 -9.91
N GLY A 206 -5.98 -25.96 -8.73
CA GLY A 206 -5.55 -27.35 -8.56
C GLY A 206 -4.05 -27.59 -8.76
N GLN A 207 -3.26 -26.54 -9.03
CA GLN A 207 -1.82 -26.68 -9.20
C GLN A 207 -1.14 -27.01 -7.87
N THR A 208 -0.11 -27.86 -7.94
CA THR A 208 0.66 -28.27 -6.75
C THR A 208 1.46 -27.10 -6.18
N GLU A 209 2.03 -26.30 -7.07
CA GLU A 209 2.78 -25.09 -6.76
C GLU A 209 1.91 -23.86 -7.05
N ARG A 210 1.75 -22.99 -6.05
CA ARG A 210 0.79 -21.88 -6.01
C ARG A 210 1.49 -20.63 -5.47
N HIS A 211 1.70 -19.66 -6.35
CA HIS A 211 2.40 -18.42 -6.06
C HIS A 211 1.40 -17.27 -5.90
N LEU A 212 1.53 -16.53 -4.81
CA LEU A 212 0.87 -15.24 -4.64
C LEU A 212 1.94 -14.14 -4.77
N PHE A 213 1.74 -13.18 -5.66
CA PHE A 213 2.59 -12.00 -5.80
C PHE A 213 1.87 -10.78 -5.27
N LEU A 214 2.36 -10.26 -4.15
CA LEU A 214 1.77 -9.15 -3.43
C LEU A 214 2.66 -7.91 -3.57
N VAL A 215 2.09 -6.85 -4.17
CA VAL A 215 2.70 -5.53 -4.22
C VAL A 215 2.17 -4.68 -3.08
N CYS A 216 3.05 -4.22 -2.20
CA CYS A 216 2.71 -3.34 -1.10
C CYS A 216 3.06 -1.91 -1.44
N GLY A 217 2.03 -1.08 -1.59
CA GLY A 217 2.20 0.36 -1.76
C GLY A 217 2.71 1.05 -0.49
N MET A 218 3.15 2.30 -0.63
CA MET A 218 3.65 3.11 0.50
C MET A 218 2.68 3.16 1.70
N THR A 219 1.38 3.10 1.42
CA THR A 219 0.34 3.14 2.45
C THR A 219 -0.12 1.78 2.90
N ALA A 220 0.40 0.66 2.39
CA ALA A 220 0.02 -0.69 2.85
C ALA A 220 0.70 -1.10 4.16
N LEU A 221 1.83 -0.49 4.48
CA LEU A 221 2.69 -0.88 5.58
C LEU A 221 2.81 0.28 6.58
N PRO A 222 3.03 -0.01 7.88
CA PRO A 222 3.54 1.00 8.80
C PRO A 222 4.82 1.63 8.22
N TYR A 223 4.99 2.94 8.43
CA TYR A 223 6.09 3.69 7.81
C TYR A 223 7.47 3.15 8.18
N SER A 224 7.68 2.64 9.40
CA SER A 224 8.93 1.98 9.80
C SER A 224 9.27 0.80 8.90
N VAL A 225 8.28 -0.07 8.67
CA VAL A 225 8.44 -1.25 7.84
C VAL A 225 8.64 -0.84 6.38
N PHE A 226 7.82 0.08 5.88
CA PHE A 226 7.97 0.61 4.52
C PHE A 226 9.35 1.27 4.30
N SER A 227 9.72 2.24 5.13
CA SER A 227 10.98 3.00 4.97
C SER A 227 12.21 2.10 5.11
N ALA A 228 12.17 1.12 6.01
CA ALA A 228 13.26 0.15 6.14
C ALA A 228 13.39 -0.72 4.88
N LEU A 229 12.29 -1.24 4.33
CA LEU A 229 12.31 -2.09 3.14
C LEU A 229 12.59 -1.32 1.84
N ALA A 230 12.10 -0.08 1.74
CA ALA A 230 12.25 0.75 0.56
C ALA A 230 13.64 1.39 0.48
N LEU A 231 14.18 1.87 1.60
CA LEU A 231 15.36 2.75 1.61
C LEU A 231 16.63 2.08 2.13
N ARG A 232 16.54 0.92 2.78
CA ARG A 232 17.71 0.28 3.43
C ARG A 232 18.04 -1.08 2.83
N ASP A 233 19.27 -1.52 3.05
CA ASP A 233 19.71 -2.89 2.80
C ASP A 233 19.45 -3.75 4.05
N VAL A 234 18.22 -4.23 4.20
CA VAL A 234 17.82 -5.01 5.36
C VAL A 234 17.06 -6.27 4.94
N MET A 235 17.32 -7.36 5.65
CA MET A 235 16.53 -8.59 5.58
C MET A 235 15.63 -8.62 6.82
N PRO A 236 14.31 -8.74 6.68
CA PRO A 236 13.44 -8.87 7.84
C PRO A 236 13.81 -10.11 8.65
N PRO A 237 13.84 -10.03 9.99
CA PRO A 237 14.30 -11.13 10.84
C PRO A 237 13.31 -12.31 10.88
N THR A 238 12.05 -12.06 10.55
CA THR A 238 10.95 -13.04 10.59
C THR A 238 10.30 -13.17 9.22
N SER A 239 9.93 -14.38 8.82
CA SER A 239 9.11 -14.60 7.62
C SER A 239 7.62 -14.50 7.98
N PRO A 240 6.77 -13.85 7.16
CA PRO A 240 5.34 -13.90 7.37
C PRO A 240 4.81 -15.32 7.12
N PRO A 241 3.70 -15.69 7.76
CA PRO A 241 3.08 -16.98 7.51
C PRO A 241 2.55 -17.05 6.07
N LEU A 242 2.71 -18.20 5.43
CA LEU A 242 2.06 -18.46 4.15
C LEU A 242 0.54 -18.64 4.35
N PRO A 243 -0.31 -18.01 3.53
CA PRO A 243 -1.74 -18.31 3.53
C PRO A 243 -1.98 -19.79 3.25
N VAL A 244 -3.02 -20.37 3.85
CA VAL A 244 -3.38 -21.78 3.62
C VAL A 244 -3.63 -22.01 2.13
N GLY A 245 -2.89 -22.96 1.56
CA GLY A 245 -2.98 -23.30 0.13
C GLY A 245 -2.11 -22.45 -0.79
N VAL A 246 -1.26 -21.55 -0.26
CA VAL A 246 -0.18 -20.89 -1.01
C VAL A 246 1.13 -21.59 -0.67
N THR A 247 1.95 -21.89 -1.68
CA THR A 247 3.27 -22.50 -1.47
C THR A 247 4.39 -21.46 -1.51
N HIS A 248 4.19 -20.37 -2.26
CA HIS A 248 5.16 -19.32 -2.48
C HIS A 248 4.49 -17.95 -2.38
N LEU A 249 5.02 -17.08 -1.55
CA LEU A 249 4.58 -15.68 -1.44
C LEU A 249 5.72 -14.77 -1.88
N TRP A 250 5.50 -14.03 -2.97
CA TRP A 250 6.38 -12.98 -3.42
C TRP A 250 5.91 -11.65 -2.85
N LEU A 251 6.82 -10.91 -2.21
CA LEU A 251 6.55 -9.59 -1.65
C LEU A 251 7.40 -8.56 -2.37
N MET A 252 6.74 -7.57 -2.96
CA MET A 252 7.39 -6.41 -3.55
C MET A 252 6.87 -5.15 -2.85
N VAL A 253 7.77 -4.35 -2.29
CA VAL A 253 7.41 -3.05 -1.71
C VAL A 253 7.73 -1.95 -2.73
N GLU A 254 6.82 -1.00 -2.90
CA GLU A 254 7.08 0.17 -3.74
C GLU A 254 8.41 0.85 -3.36
N PHE A 255 9.14 1.30 -4.38
CA PHE A 255 10.48 1.91 -4.27
C PHE A 255 11.60 1.01 -3.72
N SER A 256 11.29 -0.18 -3.21
CA SER A 256 12.33 -1.14 -2.82
C SER A 256 13.05 -1.70 -4.03
N ARG A 257 14.37 -1.89 -3.89
CA ARG A 257 15.18 -2.65 -4.84
C ARG A 257 15.07 -4.16 -4.66
N TRP A 258 14.38 -4.63 -3.63
CA TRP A 258 14.32 -6.04 -3.25
C TRP A 258 12.94 -6.64 -3.56
N VAL A 259 12.93 -7.92 -3.92
CA VAL A 259 11.75 -8.79 -3.92
C VAL A 259 12.03 -9.94 -2.96
N PHE A 260 11.10 -10.21 -2.06
CA PHE A 260 11.23 -11.32 -1.10
C PHE A 260 10.38 -12.49 -1.59
N LEU A 261 10.92 -13.70 -1.51
CA LEU A 261 10.20 -14.94 -1.71
C LEU A 261 10.13 -15.67 -0.37
N VAL A 262 8.92 -15.89 0.12
CA VAL A 262 8.64 -16.71 1.28
C VAL A 262 8.14 -18.07 0.80
N ALA A 263 8.75 -19.13 1.30
CA ALA A 263 8.39 -20.52 1.06
C ALA A 263 8.42 -21.29 2.39
N THR A 264 7.99 -22.55 2.37
CA THR A 264 8.09 -23.44 3.54
C THR A 264 9.53 -23.60 4.06
N GLU A 265 10.52 -23.50 3.17
CA GLU A 265 11.94 -23.62 3.47
C GLU A 265 12.53 -22.33 4.10
N GLY A 266 11.78 -21.23 4.07
CA GLY A 266 12.20 -19.93 4.61
C GLY A 266 11.99 -18.79 3.63
N MET A 267 12.62 -17.65 3.92
CA MET A 267 12.52 -16.44 3.14
C MET A 267 13.86 -16.10 2.49
N THR A 268 13.81 -15.85 1.18
CA THR A 268 14.94 -15.42 0.35
C THR A 268 14.65 -14.03 -0.19
N ARG A 269 15.69 -13.22 -0.40
CA ARG A 269 15.56 -11.93 -1.09
C ARG A 269 16.32 -11.94 -2.42
N PHE A 270 15.77 -11.24 -3.39
CA PHE A 270 16.36 -11.04 -4.70
C PHE A 270 16.48 -9.55 -4.98
N GLU A 271 17.59 -9.13 -5.59
CA GLU A 271 17.67 -7.79 -6.15
C GLU A 271 16.85 -7.73 -7.43
N ARG A 272 16.04 -6.69 -7.59
CA ARG A 272 15.29 -6.47 -8.82
C ARG A 272 16.26 -6.22 -9.97
N PRO A 273 16.12 -6.93 -11.10
CA PRO A 273 16.86 -6.59 -12.30
C PRO A 273 16.66 -5.12 -12.65
N ALA A 274 17.73 -4.43 -13.07
CA ALA A 274 17.61 -3.10 -13.63
C ALA A 274 16.71 -3.17 -14.87
N ALA A 275 15.72 -2.27 -14.93
CA ALA A 275 14.84 -2.11 -16.08
C ALA A 275 15.60 -1.57 -17.30
#